data_AF-A0A5C7GH57-F1
#
_entry.id   AF-A0A5C7GH57-F1
#
_cell.length_a   1.000
_cell.length_b   1.000
_cell.length_c   1.000
_cell.angle_alpha   90.00
_cell.angle_beta   90.00
_cell.angle_gamma   90.00
#
_symmetry.space_group_name_H-M   'P 1'
#
loop_
_entity.id
_entity.type
_entity.pdbx_description
1 polymer ?
#
loop_
_entity_poly.entity_id
_entity_poly.type
_entity_poly.pdbx_seq_one_letter_code
_entity_poly.pdbx_strand_id
1 'polypeptide(L)'
;MKKTILFFTVVLIFSCSSGGGDDSPTPEPDPTPNGKSVAVNDSFTTIEDTAVIIQNILNNDTVLDNARITSFDTSSTEGGTIEDNRDGTYTYTPKDSFIGSDTFTYTICDKDTPPDCSTATVTVTVNDEGSPTAEDDAVNVAENSTRIISNLLENDSVIDDAVLTSVDDTGTQGTVVLNTDGTVSYTAKAGFIGSDSFTYTICDDDTPTSTCSTATVNITVLSSISYNIPSELEAYYSGVIFTNDSDLMLEELEDLTQSKHTTILAYAQRHQYLYNADEDLSNADNVILMYSGESRYWEEYDSPTNSHTPQTFNTEHVYPQSLLEASNAITDLHHLRACDANVNSERSNYPFVDGSGVYKLTGETWFPGNDWRGDVARMIMYLNIRYGETFEKVGNIDLFIAWNIADPVSDFEIQRNNVIYAAQGNRNPFIDNPYLATLVWGGNDAENKWD
;
A
#
# COMPACT_ATOMS: atom_id res chain seq x y z
N MET A 1 -21.67 1.32 -22.08
CA MET A 1 -22.08 2.35 -21.09
C MET A 1 -21.02 3.43 -21.06
N LYS A 2 -21.40 4.70 -21.29
CA LYS A 2 -20.47 5.83 -21.43
C LYS A 2 -20.02 6.29 -20.03
N LYS A 3 -18.71 6.31 -19.78
CA LYS A 3 -18.10 6.87 -18.56
C LYS A 3 -18.12 8.40 -18.66
N THR A 4 -18.83 9.03 -17.74
CA THR A 4 -18.92 10.49 -17.60
C THR A 4 -17.82 10.94 -16.65
N ILE A 5 -16.85 11.71 -17.15
CA ILE A 5 -15.79 12.33 -16.35
C ILE A 5 -16.37 13.65 -15.79
N LEU A 6 -16.41 13.77 -14.46
CA LEU A 6 -16.88 14.95 -13.76
C LEU A 6 -15.71 15.96 -13.66
N PHE A 7 -15.71 16.99 -14.49
CA PHE A 7 -14.81 18.14 -14.37
C PHE A 7 -15.42 19.12 -13.35
N PHE A 8 -14.77 19.29 -12.20
CA PHE A 8 -15.10 20.39 -11.28
C PHE A 8 -14.59 21.71 -11.88
N THR A 9 -15.50 22.44 -12.52
CA THR A 9 -15.25 23.80 -13.02
C THR A 9 -15.68 24.78 -11.94
N VAL A 10 -14.73 25.49 -11.34
CA VAL A 10 -15.03 26.60 -10.41
C VAL A 10 -15.64 27.74 -11.22
N VAL A 11 -16.96 27.91 -11.09
CA VAL A 11 -17.72 29.00 -11.70
C VAL A 11 -17.59 30.24 -10.81
N LEU A 12 -16.72 31.16 -11.19
CA LEU A 12 -16.71 32.53 -10.67
C LEU A 12 -17.94 33.27 -11.19
N ILE A 13 -18.99 33.32 -10.36
CA ILE A 13 -20.16 34.16 -10.59
C ILE A 13 -19.80 35.64 -10.38
N PHE A 14 -19.54 36.36 -11.48
CA PHE A 14 -19.58 37.82 -11.49
C PHE A 14 -21.02 38.28 -11.31
N SER A 15 -21.40 38.52 -10.06
CA SER A 15 -22.63 39.22 -9.74
C SER A 15 -22.38 40.72 -9.91
N CYS A 16 -22.78 41.27 -11.06
CA CYS A 16 -22.92 42.71 -11.24
C CYS A 16 -24.10 43.19 -10.38
N SER A 17 -23.82 43.66 -9.17
CA SER A 17 -24.74 44.52 -8.44
C SER A 17 -24.32 45.97 -8.67
N SER A 18 -25.12 46.68 -9.45
CA SER A 18 -25.07 48.12 -9.60
C SER A 18 -25.46 48.81 -8.28
N GLY A 19 -24.50 49.42 -7.60
CA GLY A 19 -24.73 50.30 -6.46
C GLY A 19 -23.57 51.29 -6.39
N GLY A 20 -23.88 52.59 -6.40
CA GLY A 20 -22.92 53.67 -6.62
C GLY A 20 -21.69 53.59 -5.72
N GLY A 21 -20.53 53.86 -6.33
CA GLY A 21 -19.30 54.09 -5.59
C GLY A 21 -19.49 55.25 -4.64
N ASP A 22 -19.62 54.92 -3.37
CA ASP A 22 -19.22 55.82 -2.30
C ASP A 22 -17.70 55.71 -2.21
N ASP A 23 -17.00 56.58 -2.95
CA ASP A 23 -15.56 56.87 -2.81
C ASP A 23 -15.30 57.59 -1.46
N SER A 24 -15.94 57.13 -0.39
CA SER A 24 -15.58 57.53 0.95
C SER A 24 -14.32 56.74 1.31
N PRO A 25 -13.20 57.42 1.62
CA PRO A 25 -12.01 56.73 2.13
C PRO A 25 -12.42 55.89 3.33
N THR A 26 -11.85 54.68 3.45
CA THR A 26 -11.82 53.94 4.72
C THR A 26 -11.45 54.94 5.82
N PRO A 27 -12.22 55.04 6.92
CA PRO A 27 -11.95 56.06 7.93
C PRO A 27 -10.50 55.91 8.38
N GLU A 28 -9.71 56.98 8.20
CA GLU A 28 -8.44 57.11 8.88
C GLU A 28 -8.67 56.87 10.38
N PRO A 29 -7.78 56.16 11.08
CA PRO A 29 -7.86 56.07 12.53
C PRO A 29 -7.95 57.49 13.10
N ASP A 30 -8.97 57.72 13.93
CA ASP A 30 -9.25 59.01 14.56
C ASP A 30 -7.94 59.51 15.22
N PRO A 31 -7.42 60.72 14.90
CA PRO A 31 -6.18 61.21 15.49
C PRO A 31 -6.30 61.16 17.01
N THR A 32 -5.40 60.39 17.63
CA THR A 32 -5.48 60.12 19.06
C THR A 32 -5.52 61.44 19.83
N PRO A 33 -6.37 61.59 20.87
CA PRO A 33 -6.61 62.88 21.53
C PRO A 33 -5.40 63.53 22.24
N ASN A 34 -4.16 63.08 22.03
CA ASN A 34 -2.98 63.60 22.73
C ASN A 34 -1.60 63.38 22.05
N GLY A 35 -1.52 62.92 20.79
CA GLY A 35 -0.22 62.68 20.14
C GLY A 35 0.57 61.52 20.76
N LYS A 36 -0.14 60.46 21.14
CA LYS A 36 0.37 59.28 21.85
C LYS A 36 0.24 58.02 21.00
N SER A 37 1.14 57.06 21.21
CA SER A 37 1.03 55.74 20.59
C SER A 37 -0.17 54.98 21.17
N VAL A 38 -0.87 54.22 20.33
CA VAL A 38 -2.04 53.43 20.73
C VAL A 38 -1.93 52.04 20.12
N ALA A 39 -1.84 51.04 21.00
CA ALA A 39 -1.94 49.63 20.63
C ALA A 39 -3.42 49.23 20.54
N VAL A 40 -3.75 48.44 19.53
CA VAL A 40 -5.10 47.97 19.22
C VAL A 40 -5.08 46.44 19.23
N ASN A 41 -6.13 45.82 19.78
CA ASN A 41 -6.19 44.37 19.87
C ASN A 41 -6.13 43.69 18.50
N ASP A 42 -5.44 42.54 18.45
CA ASP A 42 -5.28 41.71 17.26
C ASP A 42 -6.03 40.38 17.39
N SER A 43 -6.34 39.79 16.24
CA SER A 43 -6.96 38.46 16.16
C SER A 43 -6.29 37.60 15.09
N PHE A 44 -5.92 36.38 15.44
CA PHE A 44 -5.37 35.37 14.54
C PHE A 44 -6.12 34.04 14.69
N THR A 45 -5.89 33.13 13.75
CA THR A 45 -6.41 31.76 13.79
C THR A 45 -5.30 30.79 13.51
N THR A 46 -5.34 29.63 14.16
CA THR A 46 -4.51 28.47 13.81
C THR A 46 -5.33 27.19 13.98
N ILE A 47 -4.75 26.06 13.59
CA ILE A 47 -5.25 24.73 13.96
C ILE A 47 -4.48 24.31 15.21
N GLU A 48 -5.04 23.43 16.03
CA GLU A 48 -4.32 22.87 17.17
C GLU A 48 -3.01 22.22 16.75
N ASP A 49 -2.07 22.17 17.70
CA ASP A 49 -0.71 21.65 17.57
C ASP A 49 0.13 22.25 16.42
N THR A 50 -0.42 23.27 15.76
CA THR A 50 0.18 23.96 14.64
C THR A 50 0.59 25.35 15.08
N ALA A 51 1.90 25.57 15.09
CA ALA A 51 2.45 26.89 15.31
C ALA A 51 2.06 27.85 14.17
N VAL A 52 1.66 29.07 14.51
CA VAL A 52 1.34 30.13 13.57
C VAL A 52 2.33 31.28 13.68
N ILE A 53 2.83 31.74 12.54
CA ILE A 53 3.64 32.95 12.46
C ILE A 53 2.72 34.15 12.40
N ILE A 54 2.68 34.91 13.49
CA ILE A 54 2.01 36.19 13.62
C ILE A 54 2.87 37.25 12.94
N GLN A 55 2.36 37.75 11.82
CA GLN A 55 2.94 38.86 11.08
C GLN A 55 2.15 40.13 11.35
N ASN A 56 2.80 41.28 11.21
CA ASN A 56 2.11 42.58 11.16
C ASN A 56 1.27 42.95 12.41
N ILE A 57 1.68 42.49 13.59
CA ILE A 57 1.04 42.79 14.89
C ILE A 57 0.91 44.30 15.20
N LEU A 58 1.60 45.18 14.45
CA LEU A 58 1.54 46.63 14.61
C LEU A 58 0.72 47.34 13.52
N ASN A 59 0.08 46.61 12.58
CA ASN A 59 -0.55 47.24 11.40
C ASN A 59 -1.81 48.05 11.73
N ASN A 60 -2.55 47.64 12.75
CA ASN A 60 -3.72 48.33 13.30
C ASN A 60 -3.35 49.36 14.38
N ASP A 61 -2.08 49.41 14.79
CA ASP A 61 -1.58 50.30 15.83
C ASP A 61 -1.28 51.70 15.28
N THR A 62 -1.46 52.70 16.14
CA THR A 62 -0.89 54.02 15.92
C THR A 62 0.48 54.09 16.59
N VAL A 63 1.54 54.03 15.78
CA VAL A 63 2.94 54.06 16.25
C VAL A 63 3.55 55.45 16.04
N LEU A 64 3.80 56.18 17.12
CA LEU A 64 4.44 57.51 17.13
C LEU A 64 5.81 57.46 17.81
N ASP A 65 6.65 58.45 17.56
CA ASP A 65 7.95 58.67 18.23
C ASP A 65 8.91 57.46 18.25
N ASN A 66 8.81 56.62 17.20
CA ASN A 66 9.54 55.36 17.06
C ASN A 66 9.26 54.36 18.18
N ALA A 67 8.02 54.36 18.70
CA ALA A 67 7.54 53.32 19.59
C ALA A 67 7.69 51.94 18.94
N ARG A 68 7.93 50.94 19.78
CA ARG A 68 8.13 49.55 19.37
C ARG A 68 7.68 48.63 20.49
N ILE A 69 7.44 47.36 20.18
CA ILE A 69 7.19 46.34 21.21
C ILE A 69 8.40 46.28 22.13
N THR A 70 8.17 46.55 23.41
CA THR A 70 9.20 46.50 24.47
C THR A 70 9.01 45.33 25.42
N SER A 71 7.80 44.79 25.50
CA SER A 71 7.47 43.58 26.25
C SER A 71 6.28 42.86 25.63
N PHE A 72 6.27 41.54 25.78
CA PHE A 72 5.17 40.65 25.43
C PHE A 72 5.17 39.48 26.42
N ASP A 73 4.02 38.81 26.56
CA ASP A 73 3.95 37.58 27.35
C ASP A 73 4.58 36.42 26.58
N THR A 74 5.53 35.70 27.17
CA THR A 74 6.17 34.52 26.53
C THR A 74 5.33 33.25 26.64
N SER A 75 4.25 33.29 27.43
CA SER A 75 3.26 32.24 27.53
C SER A 75 1.87 32.87 27.57
N SER A 76 0.94 32.26 26.86
CA SER A 76 -0.45 32.72 26.78
C SER A 76 -1.27 32.26 27.98
N THR A 77 -2.51 32.73 28.05
CA THR A 77 -3.46 32.41 29.13
C THR A 77 -3.75 30.92 29.26
N GLU A 78 -3.79 30.18 28.16
CA GLU A 78 -4.11 28.75 28.13
C GLU A 78 -2.86 27.86 28.01
N GLY A 79 -1.67 28.45 28.13
CA GLY A 79 -0.40 27.73 28.26
C GLY A 79 0.36 27.49 26.94
N GLY A 80 -0.07 28.10 25.85
CA GLY A 80 0.73 28.22 24.63
C GLY A 80 2.00 29.05 24.84
N THR A 81 2.89 29.03 23.86
CA THR A 81 4.19 29.73 23.88
C THR A 81 4.28 30.78 22.79
N ILE A 82 4.97 31.89 23.10
CA ILE A 82 5.21 32.98 22.15
C ILE A 82 6.72 33.20 22.02
N GLU A 83 7.24 33.12 20.81
CA GLU A 83 8.64 33.38 20.47
C GLU A 83 8.78 34.61 19.55
N ASP A 84 9.73 35.49 19.88
CA ASP A 84 10.14 36.60 19.00
C ASP A 84 11.17 36.10 17.98
N ASN A 85 10.78 36.12 16.69
CA ASN A 85 11.62 35.65 15.59
C ASN A 85 12.74 36.64 15.22
N ARG A 86 12.78 37.82 15.85
CA ARG A 86 13.77 38.90 15.64
C ARG A 86 13.79 39.51 14.25
N ASP A 87 12.74 39.28 13.48
CA ASP A 87 12.51 39.85 12.15
C ASP A 87 11.22 40.71 12.09
N GLY A 88 10.59 40.95 13.25
CA GLY A 88 9.33 41.67 13.36
C GLY A 88 8.09 40.76 13.34
N THR A 89 8.29 39.44 13.31
CA THR A 89 7.23 38.44 13.48
C THR A 89 7.34 37.72 14.82
N TYR A 90 6.23 37.15 15.27
CA TYR A 90 6.17 36.32 16.47
C TYR A 90 5.62 34.94 16.10
N THR A 91 6.14 33.88 16.70
CA THR A 91 5.59 32.54 16.56
C THR A 91 4.74 32.24 17.78
N TYR A 92 3.45 31.97 17.59
CA TYR A 92 2.59 31.42 18.62
C TYR A 92 2.46 29.91 18.39
N THR A 93 2.77 29.11 19.40
CA THR A 93 2.51 27.68 19.41
C THR A 93 1.43 27.42 20.47
N PRO A 94 0.25 26.86 20.09
CA PRO A 94 -0.75 26.42 21.05
C PRO A 94 -0.15 25.48 22.10
N LYS A 95 -0.86 25.30 23.21
CA LYS A 95 -0.61 24.17 24.09
C LYS A 95 -1.09 22.89 23.38
N ASP A 96 -0.37 21.80 23.55
CA ASP A 96 -0.75 20.48 23.02
C ASP A 96 -2.24 20.15 23.28
N SER A 97 -2.95 19.75 22.22
CA SER A 97 -4.38 19.36 22.20
C SER A 97 -5.34 20.42 22.76
N PHE A 98 -5.02 21.71 22.58
CA PHE A 98 -5.87 22.82 23.01
C PHE A 98 -6.72 23.38 21.86
N ILE A 99 -8.04 23.32 22.03
CA ILE A 99 -9.01 24.00 21.17
C ILE A 99 -9.64 25.17 21.90
N GLY A 100 -9.74 26.31 21.21
CA GLY A 100 -10.51 27.45 21.68
C GLY A 100 -9.80 28.79 21.52
N SER A 101 -10.24 29.77 22.30
CA SER A 101 -9.65 31.11 22.27
C SER A 101 -8.55 31.21 23.32
N ASP A 102 -7.36 31.62 22.89
CA ASP A 102 -6.23 31.89 23.75
C ASP A 102 -5.77 33.34 23.59
N THR A 103 -5.14 33.90 24.61
CA THR A 103 -4.75 35.32 24.64
C THR A 103 -3.37 35.54 25.23
N PHE A 104 -2.69 36.56 24.71
CA PHE A 104 -1.48 37.11 25.30
C PHE A 104 -1.41 38.61 25.04
N THR A 105 -0.58 39.35 25.77
CA THR A 105 -0.47 40.80 25.61
C THR A 105 0.89 41.23 25.08
N TYR A 106 0.92 42.37 24.38
CA TYR A 106 2.14 43.08 24.04
C TYR A 106 2.01 44.56 24.41
N THR A 107 3.15 45.21 24.67
CA THR A 107 3.22 46.64 24.99
C THR A 107 4.19 47.33 24.05
N ILE A 108 3.71 48.38 23.39
CA ILE A 108 4.55 49.31 22.63
C ILE A 108 4.91 50.49 23.52
N CYS A 109 6.19 50.91 23.50
CA CYS A 109 6.63 52.14 24.16
C CYS A 109 7.58 52.94 23.26
N ASP A 110 7.51 54.26 23.36
CA ASP A 110 8.53 55.16 22.82
C ASP A 110 9.81 55.18 23.68
N LYS A 111 10.74 56.09 23.37
CA LYS A 111 11.98 56.30 24.13
C LYS A 111 11.98 57.59 24.96
N ASP A 112 10.82 58.19 25.16
CA ASP A 112 10.71 59.42 25.93
C ASP A 112 10.95 59.17 27.42
N THR A 113 11.10 60.25 28.18
CA THR A 113 11.31 60.18 29.63
C THR A 113 10.31 61.11 30.32
N PRO A 114 9.21 60.57 30.89
CA PRO A 114 8.86 59.14 31.00
C PRO A 114 8.40 58.53 29.65
N PRO A 115 8.55 57.20 29.46
CA PRO A 115 8.09 56.55 28.22
C PRO A 115 6.57 56.58 28.12
N ASP A 116 6.06 56.84 26.92
CA ASP A 116 4.64 56.65 26.59
C ASP A 116 4.42 55.23 26.10
N CYS A 117 3.55 54.49 26.79
CA CYS A 117 3.32 53.07 26.53
C CYS A 117 1.83 52.78 26.32
N SER A 118 1.55 51.82 25.44
CA SER A 118 0.21 51.30 25.17
C SER A 118 0.25 49.78 25.08
N THR A 119 -0.76 49.10 25.64
CA THR A 119 -0.85 47.64 25.71
C THR A 119 -2.08 47.17 24.94
N ALA A 120 -1.91 46.12 24.14
CA ALA A 120 -2.99 45.44 23.44
C ALA A 120 -2.99 43.95 23.73
N THR A 121 -4.14 43.32 23.50
CA THR A 121 -4.34 41.88 23.62
C THR A 121 -4.35 41.27 22.22
N VAL A 122 -3.55 40.23 22.03
CA VAL A 122 -3.66 39.33 20.89
C VAL A 122 -4.57 38.17 21.27
N THR A 123 -5.58 37.92 20.46
CA THR A 123 -6.44 36.73 20.58
C THR A 123 -6.12 35.76 19.46
N VAL A 124 -5.81 34.51 19.79
CA VAL A 124 -5.65 33.44 18.80
C VAL A 124 -6.80 32.45 18.97
N THR A 125 -7.57 32.23 17.90
CA THR A 125 -8.57 31.15 17.86
C THR A 125 -7.91 29.90 17.31
N VAL A 126 -7.76 28.88 18.15
CA VAL A 126 -7.25 27.56 17.79
C VAL A 126 -8.46 26.69 17.43
N ASN A 127 -8.50 26.21 16.18
CA ASN A 127 -9.56 25.34 15.68
C ASN A 127 -9.11 23.87 15.74
N ASP A 128 -10.10 23.01 15.98
CA ASP A 128 -10.04 21.54 15.82
C ASP A 128 -9.45 21.14 14.45
N GLU A 129 -8.53 20.17 14.43
CA GLU A 129 -7.99 19.57 13.20
C GLU A 129 -9.02 18.67 12.49
N GLY A 130 -9.97 18.11 13.26
CA GLY A 130 -11.12 17.36 12.80
C GLY A 130 -11.17 15.93 13.33
N SER A 131 -12.34 15.30 13.23
CA SER A 131 -12.57 13.98 13.82
C SER A 131 -12.08 12.80 12.95
N PRO A 132 -11.68 11.67 13.58
CA PRO A 132 -11.35 10.46 12.86
C PRO A 132 -12.58 9.78 12.26
N THR A 133 -12.37 8.94 11.25
CA THR A 133 -13.42 8.11 10.65
C THR A 133 -12.92 6.67 10.52
N ALA A 134 -13.64 5.74 11.17
CA ALA A 134 -13.39 4.31 11.06
C ALA A 134 -14.30 3.70 9.98
N GLU A 135 -13.77 2.77 9.19
CA GLU A 135 -14.49 2.07 8.13
C GLU A 135 -14.50 0.55 8.39
N ASP A 136 -15.58 -0.12 7.99
CA ASP A 136 -15.75 -1.56 8.27
C ASP A 136 -14.66 -2.42 7.60
N ASP A 137 -14.25 -3.47 8.30
CA ASP A 137 -13.23 -4.44 7.87
C ASP A 137 -13.83 -5.83 7.65
N ALA A 138 -13.08 -6.67 6.94
CA ALA A 138 -13.36 -8.09 6.78
C ALA A 138 -12.09 -8.93 6.96
N VAL A 139 -12.16 -10.02 7.72
CA VAL A 139 -11.03 -10.91 8.00
C VAL A 139 -11.47 -12.37 8.01
N ASN A 140 -10.66 -13.24 7.41
CA ASN A 140 -10.83 -14.69 7.49
C ASN A 140 -9.98 -15.28 8.62
N VAL A 141 -10.52 -16.29 9.32
CA VAL A 141 -9.85 -16.93 10.46
C VAL A 141 -10.04 -18.44 10.39
N ALA A 142 -8.94 -19.20 10.52
CA ALA A 142 -9.02 -20.65 10.62
C ALA A 142 -9.65 -21.06 11.98
N GLU A 143 -10.51 -22.07 11.95
CA GLU A 143 -11.09 -22.63 13.16
C GLU A 143 -10.01 -23.07 14.17
N ASN A 144 -10.31 -22.93 15.47
CA ASN A 144 -9.38 -23.30 16.55
C ASN A 144 -8.02 -22.58 16.51
N SER A 145 -7.92 -21.43 15.83
CA SER A 145 -6.69 -20.64 15.72
C SER A 145 -6.87 -19.20 16.23
N THR A 146 -5.75 -18.51 16.40
CA THR A 146 -5.70 -17.07 16.71
C THR A 146 -5.14 -16.33 15.50
N ARG A 147 -5.88 -15.34 15.01
CA ARG A 147 -5.43 -14.41 13.97
C ARG A 147 -5.03 -13.08 14.62
N ILE A 148 -3.82 -12.61 14.32
CA ILE A 148 -3.39 -11.24 14.65
C ILE A 148 -3.76 -10.36 13.46
N ILE A 149 -4.55 -9.32 13.70
CA ILE A 149 -5.01 -8.33 12.73
C ILE A 149 -4.21 -7.05 12.97
N SER A 150 -3.42 -6.63 11.99
CA SER A 150 -2.48 -5.51 12.11
C SER A 150 -2.82 -4.33 11.20
N ASN A 151 -3.87 -4.45 10.39
CA ASN A 151 -4.19 -3.54 9.29
C ASN A 151 -5.57 -2.89 9.41
N LEU A 152 -6.21 -2.95 10.59
CA LEU A 152 -7.54 -2.34 10.81
C LEU A 152 -7.58 -0.84 10.49
N LEU A 153 -6.45 -0.15 10.58
CA LEU A 153 -6.39 1.30 10.36
C LEU A 153 -6.02 1.67 8.92
N GLU A 154 -5.82 0.71 8.00
CA GLU A 154 -5.35 1.01 6.64
C GLU A 154 -6.42 1.69 5.76
N ASN A 155 -7.70 1.41 6.01
CA ASN A 155 -8.87 2.01 5.37
C ASN A 155 -9.45 3.20 6.16
N ASP A 156 -8.91 3.48 7.35
CA ASP A 156 -9.40 4.52 8.26
C ASP A 156 -8.79 5.90 7.97
N SER A 157 -9.49 6.94 8.42
CA SER A 157 -8.97 8.30 8.51
C SER A 157 -8.55 8.60 9.95
N VAL A 158 -7.26 8.44 10.24
CA VAL A 158 -6.64 8.74 11.54
C VAL A 158 -6.12 10.20 11.60
N ILE A 159 -7.06 11.16 11.53
CA ILE A 159 -6.78 12.60 11.71
C ILE A 159 -6.62 12.89 13.21
N ASP A 160 -5.92 13.97 13.55
CA ASP A 160 -5.72 14.44 14.93
C ASP A 160 -5.11 13.36 15.83
N ASP A 161 -4.03 12.76 15.31
CA ASP A 161 -3.27 11.67 15.94
C ASP A 161 -4.12 10.51 16.47
N ALA A 162 -5.27 10.24 15.82
CA ALA A 162 -6.19 9.22 16.29
C ALA A 162 -5.59 7.81 16.27
N VAL A 163 -5.84 7.08 17.35
CA VAL A 163 -5.35 5.72 17.56
C VAL A 163 -6.46 4.77 17.94
N LEU A 164 -6.23 3.47 17.71
CA LEU A 164 -7.07 2.40 18.21
C LEU A 164 -7.06 2.38 19.75
N THR A 165 -8.19 2.73 20.37
CA THR A 165 -8.31 2.86 21.83
C THR A 165 -8.99 1.67 22.49
N SER A 166 -9.90 1.01 21.79
CA SER A 166 -10.66 -0.12 22.35
C SER A 166 -11.23 -1.05 21.29
N VAL A 167 -11.54 -2.27 21.75
CA VAL A 167 -12.33 -3.27 21.03
C VAL A 167 -13.51 -3.66 21.91
N ASP A 168 -14.67 -3.86 21.31
CA ASP A 168 -15.86 -4.42 21.96
C ASP A 168 -16.14 -5.80 21.36
N ASP A 169 -15.90 -6.81 22.18
CA ASP A 169 -16.09 -8.22 21.85
C ASP A 169 -17.49 -8.71 22.27
N THR A 170 -18.39 -7.80 22.66
CA THR A 170 -19.77 -8.14 23.04
C THR A 170 -20.50 -8.78 21.86
N GLY A 171 -20.94 -10.02 22.07
CA GLY A 171 -21.73 -10.75 21.08
C GLY A 171 -20.89 -11.54 20.08
N THR A 172 -19.56 -11.47 20.17
CA THR A 172 -18.69 -12.35 19.39
C THR A 172 -18.79 -13.80 19.85
N GLN A 173 -18.51 -14.73 18.95
CA GLN A 173 -18.35 -16.14 19.25
C GLN A 173 -16.92 -16.50 19.65
N GLY A 174 -15.94 -15.63 19.42
CA GLY A 174 -14.53 -15.80 19.79
C GLY A 174 -14.11 -15.04 21.06
N THR A 175 -12.83 -14.69 21.13
CA THR A 175 -12.27 -13.72 22.09
C THR A 175 -11.41 -12.71 21.35
N VAL A 176 -11.59 -11.42 21.64
CA VAL A 176 -10.85 -10.32 21.00
C VAL A 176 -9.94 -9.66 22.04
N VAL A 177 -8.69 -9.38 21.67
CA VAL A 177 -7.72 -8.70 22.53
C VAL A 177 -7.04 -7.59 21.74
N LEU A 178 -7.15 -6.35 22.22
CA LEU A 178 -6.28 -5.25 21.77
C LEU A 178 -4.90 -5.42 22.42
N ASN A 179 -3.89 -5.65 21.59
CA ASN A 179 -2.51 -5.85 22.02
C ASN A 179 -1.81 -4.51 22.29
N THR A 180 -0.71 -4.55 23.06
CA THR A 180 0.04 -3.33 23.44
C THR A 180 0.76 -2.64 22.28
N ASP A 181 0.92 -3.32 21.14
CA ASP A 181 1.53 -2.79 19.92
C ASP A 181 0.50 -2.20 18.94
N GLY A 182 -0.78 -2.12 19.35
CA GLY A 182 -1.87 -1.58 18.51
C GLY A 182 -2.50 -2.60 17.58
N THR A 183 -2.04 -3.86 17.56
CA THR A 183 -2.69 -4.94 16.80
C THR A 183 -3.86 -5.55 17.57
N VAL A 184 -4.76 -6.26 16.88
CA VAL A 184 -5.89 -6.97 17.50
C VAL A 184 -5.76 -8.48 17.30
N SER A 185 -5.81 -9.25 18.38
CA SER A 185 -5.89 -10.71 18.32
C SER A 185 -7.34 -11.17 18.37
N TYR A 186 -7.82 -11.91 17.37
CA TYR A 186 -9.07 -12.65 17.44
C TYR A 186 -8.79 -14.16 17.54
N THR A 187 -9.36 -14.82 18.55
CA THR A 187 -9.30 -16.28 18.68
C THR A 187 -10.70 -16.86 18.52
N ALA A 188 -10.89 -17.68 17.49
CA ALA A 188 -12.16 -18.36 17.26
C ALA A 188 -12.46 -19.33 18.41
N LYS A 189 -13.71 -19.40 18.85
CA LYS A 189 -14.13 -20.45 19.79
C LYS A 189 -13.94 -21.83 19.16
N ALA A 190 -13.47 -22.76 19.99
CA ALA A 190 -13.20 -24.11 19.53
C ALA A 190 -14.42 -24.75 18.86
N GLY A 191 -14.22 -25.25 17.64
CA GLY A 191 -15.24 -25.88 16.78
C GLY A 191 -16.30 -24.94 16.21
N PHE A 192 -16.13 -23.62 16.32
CA PHE A 192 -17.00 -22.65 15.65
C PHE A 192 -16.56 -22.46 14.20
N ILE A 193 -17.52 -22.51 13.27
CA ILE A 193 -17.38 -22.21 11.85
C ILE A 193 -18.58 -21.35 11.48
N GLY A 194 -18.35 -20.27 10.72
CA GLY A 194 -19.38 -19.33 10.29
C GLY A 194 -18.97 -17.88 10.53
N SER A 195 -19.91 -16.98 10.32
CA SER A 195 -19.70 -15.54 10.48
C SER A 195 -19.72 -15.12 11.94
N ASP A 196 -18.83 -14.20 12.29
CA ASP A 196 -18.70 -13.56 13.59
C ASP A 196 -18.36 -12.08 13.38
N SER A 197 -18.40 -11.27 14.43
CA SER A 197 -18.01 -9.87 14.34
C SER A 197 -17.64 -9.29 15.70
N PHE A 198 -16.82 -8.25 15.68
CA PHE A 198 -16.60 -7.37 16.81
C PHE A 198 -16.50 -5.93 16.31
N THR A 199 -16.56 -4.94 17.20
CA THR A 199 -16.33 -3.53 16.82
C THR A 199 -15.05 -3.00 17.43
N TYR A 200 -14.42 -2.04 16.78
CA TYR A 200 -13.28 -1.31 17.33
C TYR A 200 -13.54 0.18 17.32
N THR A 201 -12.85 0.92 18.20
CA THR A 201 -12.97 2.37 18.31
C THR A 201 -11.62 3.03 18.18
N ILE A 202 -11.53 4.01 17.29
CA ILE A 202 -10.41 4.95 17.19
C ILE A 202 -10.82 6.28 17.81
N CYS A 203 -9.92 6.94 18.52
CA CYS A 203 -10.14 8.28 19.06
C CYS A 203 -8.90 9.14 18.84
N ASP A 204 -9.11 10.43 18.59
CA ASP A 204 -8.08 11.48 18.63
C ASP A 204 -7.55 11.72 20.06
N ASP A 205 -6.59 12.64 20.19
CA ASP A 205 -5.94 12.97 21.46
C ASP A 205 -6.49 14.23 22.15
N ASP A 206 -7.60 14.73 21.63
CA ASP A 206 -8.20 16.02 21.91
C ASP A 206 -8.60 16.20 23.40
N THR A 207 -8.36 17.39 23.99
CA THR A 207 -8.56 17.64 25.43
C THR A 207 -9.51 18.82 25.75
N PRO A 208 -10.47 18.66 26.69
CA PRO A 208 -10.64 17.55 27.63
C PRO A 208 -11.46 16.36 27.09
N THR A 209 -11.96 16.42 25.86
CA THR A 209 -12.88 15.42 25.31
C THR A 209 -12.45 15.03 23.92
N SER A 210 -11.98 13.79 23.77
CA SER A 210 -11.66 13.22 22.47
C SER A 210 -12.91 12.96 21.62
N THR A 211 -12.75 13.06 20.31
CA THR A 211 -13.73 12.55 19.36
C THR A 211 -13.34 11.14 18.91
N CYS A 212 -14.34 10.28 18.78
CA CYS A 212 -14.13 8.86 18.50
C CYS A 212 -15.03 8.39 17.36
N SER A 213 -14.54 7.38 16.62
CA SER A 213 -15.26 6.70 15.56
C SER A 213 -15.19 5.18 15.76
N THR A 214 -16.25 4.47 15.38
CA THR A 214 -16.39 3.02 15.60
C THR A 214 -16.74 2.33 14.29
N ALA A 215 -16.09 1.21 14.00
CA ALA A 215 -16.37 0.36 12.86
C ALA A 215 -16.46 -1.13 13.24
N THR A 216 -16.98 -1.94 12.33
CA THR A 216 -17.20 -3.38 12.51
C THR A 216 -16.14 -4.18 11.76
N VAL A 217 -15.55 -5.15 12.45
CA VAL A 217 -14.75 -6.20 11.81
C VAL A 217 -15.63 -7.42 11.58
N ASN A 218 -15.89 -7.72 10.31
CA ASN A 218 -16.62 -8.90 9.90
C ASN A 218 -15.66 -10.09 9.81
N ILE A 219 -15.92 -11.14 10.58
CA ILE A 219 -15.06 -12.33 10.61
C ILE A 219 -15.76 -13.50 9.95
N THR A 220 -15.05 -14.22 9.09
CA THR A 220 -15.48 -15.53 8.62
C THR A 220 -14.56 -16.61 9.19
N VAL A 221 -15.11 -17.44 10.09
CA VAL A 221 -14.38 -18.57 10.67
C VAL A 221 -14.60 -19.82 9.83
N LEU A 222 -13.51 -20.45 9.39
CA LEU A 222 -13.54 -21.49 8.35
C LEU A 222 -12.78 -22.73 8.79
N SER A 223 -13.18 -23.89 8.27
CA SER A 223 -12.40 -25.11 8.47
C SER A 223 -11.10 -25.02 7.69
N SER A 224 -9.99 -25.39 8.31
CA SER A 224 -8.68 -25.37 7.67
C SER A 224 -8.13 -26.77 7.42
N ILE A 225 -7.33 -26.87 6.37
CA ILE A 225 -6.54 -28.05 6.05
C ILE A 225 -5.18 -27.89 6.73
N SER A 226 -4.79 -28.89 7.51
CA SER A 226 -3.44 -28.95 8.07
C SER A 226 -2.51 -29.64 7.09
N TYR A 227 -1.39 -29.02 6.77
CA TYR A 227 -0.35 -29.58 5.92
C TYR A 227 0.96 -29.81 6.70
N ASN A 228 1.72 -30.83 6.30
CA ASN A 228 3.10 -31.03 6.74
C ASN A 228 4.03 -30.20 5.84
N ILE A 229 3.98 -28.87 5.99
CA ILE A 229 4.79 -27.96 5.18
C ILE A 229 6.28 -28.20 5.48
N PRO A 230 7.14 -28.35 4.44
CA PRO A 230 8.58 -28.45 4.64
C PRO A 230 9.14 -27.28 5.46
N SER A 231 10.09 -27.57 6.35
CA SER A 231 10.63 -26.60 7.33
C SER A 231 11.16 -25.30 6.70
N GLU A 232 11.71 -25.39 5.49
CA GLU A 232 12.24 -24.28 4.71
C GLU A 232 11.14 -23.37 4.13
N LEU A 233 9.89 -23.85 4.07
CA LEU A 233 8.72 -23.14 3.57
C LEU A 233 7.78 -22.66 4.68
N GLU A 234 7.86 -23.22 5.89
CA GLU A 234 6.97 -22.86 7.02
C GLU A 234 6.89 -21.34 7.26
N ALA A 235 8.04 -20.66 7.25
CA ALA A 235 8.08 -19.21 7.44
C ALA A 235 7.45 -18.43 6.28
N TYR A 236 7.52 -18.95 5.05
CA TYR A 236 6.95 -18.31 3.87
C TYR A 236 5.42 -18.37 3.89
N TYR A 237 4.85 -19.54 4.20
CA TYR A 237 3.40 -19.79 4.27
C TYR A 237 2.79 -19.50 5.65
N SER A 238 3.56 -18.92 6.58
CA SER A 238 3.05 -18.57 7.90
C SER A 238 1.88 -17.58 7.80
N GLY A 239 0.75 -17.93 8.41
CA GLY A 239 -0.46 -17.13 8.42
C GLY A 239 -1.46 -17.44 7.31
N VAL A 240 -1.07 -18.25 6.31
CA VAL A 240 -1.97 -18.66 5.22
C VAL A 240 -3.01 -19.65 5.73
N ILE A 241 -4.28 -19.40 5.41
CA ILE A 241 -5.38 -20.31 5.75
C ILE A 241 -5.64 -21.24 4.57
N PHE A 242 -5.14 -22.47 4.66
CA PHE A 242 -5.46 -23.49 3.67
C PHE A 242 -6.87 -24.04 3.90
N THR A 243 -7.69 -24.10 2.85
CA THR A 243 -9.11 -24.52 2.95
C THR A 243 -9.55 -25.25 1.68
N ASN A 244 -10.69 -25.96 1.77
CA ASN A 244 -11.37 -26.55 0.61
C ASN A 244 -12.34 -25.57 -0.07
N ASP A 245 -12.51 -24.37 0.47
CA ASP A 245 -13.26 -23.30 -0.18
C ASP A 245 -12.39 -22.69 -1.29
N SER A 246 -12.80 -22.85 -2.54
CA SER A 246 -12.02 -22.46 -3.71
C SER A 246 -11.77 -20.95 -3.77
N ASP A 247 -12.78 -20.16 -3.41
CA ASP A 247 -12.74 -18.70 -3.53
C ASP A 247 -11.82 -18.11 -2.46
N LEU A 248 -11.90 -18.64 -1.24
CA LEU A 248 -10.96 -18.25 -0.18
C LEU A 248 -9.53 -18.73 -0.48
N MET A 249 -9.36 -19.98 -0.92
CA MET A 249 -8.02 -20.49 -1.22
C MET A 249 -7.36 -19.64 -2.33
N LEU A 250 -8.14 -19.14 -3.28
CA LEU A 250 -7.67 -18.16 -4.26
C LEU A 250 -7.20 -16.88 -3.56
N GLU A 251 -8.07 -16.24 -2.77
CA GLU A 251 -7.77 -14.99 -2.05
C GLU A 251 -6.49 -15.10 -1.20
N GLU A 252 -6.33 -16.17 -0.43
CA GLU A 252 -5.16 -16.42 0.42
C GLU A 252 -3.86 -16.56 -0.38
N LEU A 253 -3.91 -17.17 -1.58
CA LEU A 253 -2.73 -17.28 -2.46
C LEU A 253 -2.46 -15.98 -3.22
N GLU A 254 -3.49 -15.23 -3.58
CA GLU A 254 -3.36 -13.89 -4.15
C GLU A 254 -2.65 -12.96 -3.15
N ASP A 255 -3.15 -12.87 -1.92
CA ASP A 255 -2.56 -12.06 -0.84
C ASP A 255 -1.13 -12.48 -0.53
N LEU A 256 -0.86 -13.78 -0.40
CA LEU A 256 0.48 -14.30 -0.16
C LEU A 256 1.43 -13.89 -1.28
N THR A 257 1.07 -14.16 -2.55
CA THR A 257 1.99 -13.91 -3.66
C THR A 257 2.20 -12.42 -3.93
N GLN A 258 1.18 -11.59 -3.70
CA GLN A 258 1.28 -10.14 -3.83
C GLN A 258 2.13 -9.54 -2.72
N SER A 259 1.85 -9.87 -1.45
CA SER A 259 2.58 -9.34 -0.28
C SER A 259 4.04 -9.78 -0.23
N LYS A 260 4.35 -11.02 -0.63
CA LYS A 260 5.72 -11.55 -0.62
C LYS A 260 6.56 -11.07 -1.81
N HIS A 261 5.97 -10.50 -2.86
CA HIS A 261 6.73 -10.00 -4.01
C HIS A 261 7.35 -8.63 -3.71
N THR A 262 8.34 -8.62 -2.82
CA THR A 262 8.97 -7.40 -2.27
C THR A 262 9.91 -6.70 -3.24
N THR A 263 10.42 -7.39 -4.26
CA THR A 263 11.41 -6.85 -5.19
C THR A 263 10.95 -7.00 -6.64
N ILE A 264 10.53 -5.91 -7.26
CA ILE A 264 10.24 -5.84 -8.70
C ILE A 264 11.53 -5.50 -9.45
N LEU A 265 12.08 -6.46 -10.19
CA LEU A 265 13.33 -6.29 -10.92
C LEU A 265 13.18 -5.34 -12.12
N ALA A 266 14.19 -4.51 -12.37
CA ALA A 266 14.26 -3.75 -13.62
C ALA A 266 14.54 -4.67 -14.81
N TYR A 267 14.15 -4.23 -16.02
CA TYR A 267 14.25 -5.02 -17.24
C TYR A 267 15.66 -5.59 -17.51
N ALA A 268 16.71 -4.80 -17.25
CA ALA A 268 18.08 -5.27 -17.42
C ALA A 268 18.49 -6.25 -16.30
N GLN A 269 18.08 -5.99 -15.05
CA GLN A 269 18.46 -6.77 -13.87
C GLN A 269 17.95 -8.21 -13.93
N ARG A 270 16.78 -8.45 -14.53
CA ARG A 270 16.19 -9.79 -14.62
C ARG A 270 17.13 -10.83 -15.24
N HIS A 271 17.96 -10.46 -16.21
CA HIS A 271 18.88 -11.38 -16.88
C HIS A 271 19.96 -11.93 -15.94
N GLN A 272 20.34 -11.17 -14.91
CA GLN A 272 21.32 -11.63 -13.90
C GLN A 272 20.79 -12.83 -13.11
N TYR A 273 19.48 -12.91 -12.92
CA TYR A 273 18.84 -13.95 -12.11
C TYR A 273 18.21 -15.05 -12.98
N LEU A 274 17.76 -14.71 -14.18
CA LEU A 274 17.13 -15.66 -15.11
C LEU A 274 18.04 -16.85 -15.40
N TYR A 275 19.32 -16.62 -15.69
CA TYR A 275 20.24 -17.71 -16.03
C TYR A 275 20.63 -18.55 -14.82
N ASN A 276 20.68 -17.96 -13.62
CA ASN A 276 20.86 -18.73 -12.39
C ASN A 276 19.61 -19.57 -12.08
N ALA A 277 18.41 -19.05 -12.38
CA ALA A 277 17.18 -19.79 -12.20
C ALA A 277 17.16 -20.98 -13.16
N ASP A 278 17.45 -20.74 -14.45
CA ASP A 278 17.48 -21.79 -15.47
C ASP A 278 18.80 -22.61 -15.50
N GLU A 279 19.67 -22.50 -14.49
CA GLU A 279 20.95 -23.22 -14.40
C GLU A 279 20.72 -24.74 -14.44
N ASP A 280 21.47 -25.44 -15.29
CA ASP A 280 21.41 -26.88 -15.43
C ASP A 280 21.95 -27.59 -14.17
N LEU A 281 21.09 -28.36 -13.51
CA LEU A 281 21.41 -29.19 -12.34
C LEU A 281 22.65 -30.08 -12.50
N SER A 282 22.97 -30.46 -13.74
CA SER A 282 24.12 -31.31 -14.09
C SER A 282 25.34 -30.53 -14.56
N ASN A 283 25.21 -29.23 -14.86
CA ASN A 283 26.26 -28.38 -15.36
C ASN A 283 26.00 -26.89 -15.06
N ALA A 284 26.59 -26.37 -13.98
CA ALA A 284 26.40 -24.98 -13.54
C ALA A 284 26.89 -23.91 -14.54
N ASP A 285 27.68 -24.28 -15.55
CA ASP A 285 28.08 -23.36 -16.62
C ASP A 285 26.99 -23.23 -17.72
N ASN A 286 25.91 -23.99 -17.63
CA ASN A 286 24.87 -24.03 -18.64
C ASN A 286 23.50 -23.65 -18.09
N VAL A 287 22.61 -23.23 -19.00
CA VAL A 287 21.17 -23.08 -18.78
C VAL A 287 20.40 -24.16 -19.52
N ILE A 288 19.27 -24.61 -18.98
CA ILE A 288 18.30 -25.45 -19.68
C ILE A 288 17.34 -24.57 -20.47
N LEU A 289 17.26 -24.83 -21.76
CA LEU A 289 16.34 -24.12 -22.65
C LEU A 289 14.95 -24.73 -22.59
N MET A 290 13.96 -23.87 -22.33
CA MET A 290 12.55 -24.25 -22.32
C MET A 290 12.11 -24.84 -23.67
N TYR A 291 11.16 -25.77 -23.59
CA TYR A 291 10.60 -26.57 -24.68
C TYR A 291 11.58 -27.62 -25.22
N SER A 292 12.83 -27.26 -25.52
CA SER A 292 13.80 -28.21 -26.08
C SER A 292 14.49 -29.10 -25.04
N GLY A 293 14.64 -28.63 -23.80
CA GLY A 293 15.43 -29.34 -22.77
C GLY A 293 16.93 -29.33 -23.03
N GLU A 294 17.40 -28.57 -24.02
CA GLU A 294 18.82 -28.51 -24.34
C GLU A 294 19.58 -27.71 -23.28
N SER A 295 20.71 -28.27 -22.84
CA SER A 295 21.67 -27.59 -21.97
C SER A 295 22.67 -26.81 -22.82
N ARG A 296 22.73 -25.48 -22.66
CA ARG A 296 23.63 -24.60 -23.42
C ARG A 296 24.40 -23.65 -22.52
N TYR A 297 25.61 -23.27 -22.93
CA TYR A 297 26.47 -22.39 -22.14
C TYR A 297 25.81 -21.03 -21.89
N TRP A 298 25.81 -20.55 -20.65
CA TRP A 298 25.00 -19.41 -20.22
C TRP A 298 25.34 -18.10 -20.96
N GLU A 299 26.56 -17.93 -21.49
CA GLU A 299 26.92 -16.73 -22.27
C GLU A 299 26.43 -16.78 -23.73
N GLU A 300 25.75 -17.85 -24.18
CA GLU A 300 25.17 -17.91 -25.53
C GLU A 300 23.85 -17.10 -25.68
N TYR A 301 23.52 -16.21 -24.74
CA TYR A 301 22.33 -15.37 -24.87
C TYR A 301 22.47 -14.35 -26.00
N ASP A 302 21.39 -14.15 -26.76
CA ASP A 302 21.30 -13.19 -27.86
C ASP A 302 21.18 -11.75 -27.34
N SER A 303 22.20 -10.95 -27.62
CA SER A 303 22.19 -9.53 -27.28
C SER A 303 23.18 -8.76 -28.17
N PRO A 304 22.81 -7.56 -28.66
CA PRO A 304 23.72 -6.68 -29.39
C PRO A 304 24.97 -6.28 -28.61
N THR A 305 24.94 -6.37 -27.28
CA THR A 305 26.06 -6.03 -26.40
C THR A 305 26.85 -7.25 -25.92
N ASN A 306 26.41 -8.47 -26.22
CA ASN A 306 27.13 -9.69 -25.90
C ASN A 306 28.21 -9.95 -26.96
N SER A 307 29.46 -10.17 -26.53
CA SER A 307 30.58 -10.49 -27.43
C SER A 307 30.83 -11.99 -27.59
N HIS A 308 30.13 -12.85 -26.85
CA HIS A 308 30.24 -14.31 -26.97
C HIS A 308 29.70 -14.80 -28.33
N THR A 309 30.24 -15.93 -28.82
CA THR A 309 29.78 -16.59 -30.04
C THR A 309 29.92 -18.11 -29.88
N PRO A 310 28.88 -18.91 -30.16
CA PRO A 310 27.60 -18.50 -30.75
C PRO A 310 26.67 -17.78 -29.75
N GLN A 311 25.65 -17.11 -30.28
CA GLN A 311 24.49 -16.62 -29.53
C GLN A 311 23.27 -17.39 -30.06
N THR A 312 22.61 -18.15 -29.20
CA THR A 312 21.69 -19.22 -29.62
C THR A 312 20.34 -19.21 -28.92
N PHE A 313 20.20 -18.46 -27.82
CA PHE A 313 18.96 -18.40 -27.05
C PHE A 313 18.63 -16.98 -26.60
N ASN A 314 17.37 -16.71 -26.28
CA ASN A 314 16.90 -15.43 -25.73
C ASN A 314 15.84 -15.68 -24.65
N THR A 315 15.26 -14.61 -24.10
CA THR A 315 14.22 -14.71 -23.07
C THR A 315 12.85 -14.96 -23.71
N GLU A 316 12.23 -16.06 -23.34
CA GLU A 316 10.82 -16.37 -23.54
C GLU A 316 9.98 -15.77 -22.41
N HIS A 317 8.85 -15.18 -22.79
CA HIS A 317 7.79 -14.75 -21.87
C HIS A 317 6.66 -15.76 -21.97
N VAL A 318 6.62 -16.76 -21.09
CA VAL A 318 5.68 -17.89 -21.20
C VAL A 318 4.23 -17.42 -21.20
N TYR A 319 3.90 -16.37 -20.46
CA TYR A 319 2.75 -15.54 -20.79
C TYR A 319 3.21 -14.43 -21.74
N PRO A 320 2.79 -14.38 -23.02
CA PRO A 320 3.37 -13.48 -24.00
C PRO A 320 3.34 -12.02 -23.55
N GLN A 321 4.47 -11.34 -23.66
CA GLN A 321 4.59 -9.93 -23.25
C GLN A 321 3.56 -9.02 -23.93
N SER A 322 3.18 -9.33 -25.17
CA SER A 322 2.18 -8.58 -25.94
C SER A 322 0.74 -8.74 -25.44
N LEU A 323 0.49 -9.67 -24.52
CA LEU A 323 -0.83 -9.98 -23.96
C LEU A 323 -0.98 -9.61 -22.48
N LEU A 324 0.11 -9.23 -21.80
CA LEU A 324 0.10 -8.79 -20.40
C LEU A 324 -0.65 -7.46 -20.25
N GLU A 325 -1.52 -7.37 -19.23
CA GLU A 325 -2.07 -6.10 -18.75
C GLU A 325 -1.17 -5.47 -17.68
N ALA A 326 -0.58 -6.31 -16.82
CA ALA A 326 0.26 -5.86 -15.72
C ALA A 326 1.67 -5.52 -16.19
N SER A 327 2.03 -4.23 -16.19
CA SER A 327 3.34 -3.76 -16.67
C SER A 327 4.52 -4.27 -15.83
N ASN A 328 4.30 -4.55 -14.54
CA ASN A 328 5.28 -5.13 -13.64
C ASN A 328 5.43 -6.66 -13.78
N ALA A 329 4.52 -7.35 -14.48
CA ALA A 329 4.68 -8.78 -14.79
C ALA A 329 5.80 -9.02 -15.82
N ILE A 330 6.09 -8.04 -16.69
CA ILE A 330 7.08 -8.13 -17.77
C ILE A 330 8.45 -8.60 -17.29
N THR A 331 8.82 -8.29 -16.05
CA THR A 331 10.14 -8.60 -15.46
C THR A 331 10.10 -9.71 -14.41
N ASP A 332 8.95 -10.33 -14.16
CA ASP A 332 8.81 -11.39 -13.17
C ASP A 332 9.39 -12.72 -13.67
N LEU A 333 10.45 -13.21 -13.01
CA LEU A 333 11.17 -14.42 -13.39
C LEU A 333 10.31 -15.68 -13.33
N HIS A 334 9.19 -15.67 -12.61
CA HIS A 334 8.29 -16.83 -12.54
C HIS A 334 7.69 -17.21 -13.89
N HIS A 335 7.68 -16.33 -14.90
CA HIS A 335 7.26 -16.67 -16.27
C HIS A 335 8.30 -16.41 -17.37
N LEU A 336 9.53 -16.05 -16.97
CA LEU A 336 10.62 -15.81 -17.90
C LEU A 336 11.48 -17.06 -17.96
N ARG A 337 11.85 -17.46 -19.18
CA ARG A 337 12.66 -18.66 -19.41
C ARG A 337 13.73 -18.41 -20.47
N ALA A 338 14.89 -19.02 -20.33
CA ALA A 338 15.83 -19.16 -21.44
C ALA A 338 15.22 -20.09 -22.49
N CYS A 339 15.19 -19.67 -23.75
CA CYS A 339 14.62 -20.44 -24.84
C CYS A 339 15.46 -20.28 -26.10
N ASP A 340 15.64 -21.34 -26.88
CA ASP A 340 16.29 -21.25 -28.18
C ASP A 340 15.64 -20.13 -29.01
N ALA A 341 16.46 -19.29 -29.63
CA ALA A 341 15.96 -18.06 -30.24
C ALA A 341 15.04 -18.33 -31.44
N ASN A 342 15.25 -19.43 -32.17
CA ASN A 342 14.37 -19.84 -33.26
C ASN A 342 13.07 -20.43 -32.72
N VAL A 343 13.15 -21.25 -31.67
CA VAL A 343 11.96 -21.82 -31.01
C VAL A 343 11.10 -20.71 -30.41
N ASN A 344 11.70 -19.73 -29.74
CA ASN A 344 10.98 -18.58 -29.18
C ASN A 344 10.30 -17.75 -30.30
N SER A 345 11.02 -17.53 -31.41
CA SER A 345 10.45 -16.85 -32.59
C SER A 345 9.27 -17.62 -33.21
N GLU A 346 9.34 -18.95 -33.26
CA GLU A 346 8.25 -19.81 -33.76
C GLU A 346 7.05 -19.84 -32.81
N ARG A 347 7.31 -19.85 -31.49
CA ARG A 347 6.30 -19.84 -30.44
C ARG A 347 5.43 -18.58 -30.50
N SER A 348 6.01 -17.42 -30.81
CA SER A 348 5.29 -16.14 -30.99
C SER A 348 4.42 -15.78 -29.76
N ASN A 349 3.17 -15.36 -29.95
CA ASN A 349 2.18 -15.16 -28.89
C ASN A 349 1.00 -16.13 -29.02
N TYR A 350 1.22 -17.30 -29.62
CA TYR A 350 0.15 -18.27 -29.86
C TYR A 350 -0.34 -18.88 -28.55
N PRO A 351 -1.66 -19.07 -28.38
CA PRO A 351 -2.21 -19.75 -27.22
C PRO A 351 -1.75 -21.21 -27.19
N PHE A 352 -1.64 -21.72 -25.96
CA PHE A 352 -1.35 -23.10 -25.68
C PHE A 352 -2.52 -24.02 -26.04
N VAL A 353 -2.22 -25.22 -26.52
CA VAL A 353 -3.20 -26.25 -26.86
C VAL A 353 -2.72 -27.61 -26.39
N ASP A 354 -3.66 -28.50 -26.07
CA ASP A 354 -3.35 -29.88 -25.71
C ASP A 354 -2.65 -30.64 -26.85
N GLY A 355 -1.86 -31.65 -26.47
CA GLY A 355 -1.04 -32.39 -27.40
C GLY A 355 -0.24 -33.51 -26.74
N SER A 356 0.70 -34.06 -27.49
CA SER A 356 1.58 -35.12 -27.02
C SER A 356 2.92 -35.11 -27.75
N GLY A 357 3.98 -35.53 -27.06
CA GLY A 357 5.33 -35.67 -27.59
C GLY A 357 6.19 -34.45 -27.27
N VAL A 358 7.05 -34.06 -28.22
CA VAL A 358 7.86 -32.83 -28.11
C VAL A 358 7.05 -31.59 -28.49
N TYR A 359 7.59 -30.42 -28.18
CA TYR A 359 6.99 -29.14 -28.54
C TYR A 359 6.73 -29.02 -30.04
N LYS A 360 5.63 -28.34 -30.41
CA LYS A 360 5.29 -28.10 -31.82
C LYS A 360 4.29 -26.96 -32.00
N LEU A 361 4.44 -26.23 -33.09
CA LEU A 361 3.42 -25.33 -33.63
C LEU A 361 2.40 -26.11 -34.47
N THR A 362 1.11 -25.93 -34.21
CA THR A 362 0.02 -26.47 -35.03
C THR A 362 -0.95 -25.35 -35.39
N GLY A 363 -0.85 -24.82 -36.61
CA GLY A 363 -1.59 -23.62 -36.98
C GLY A 363 -1.11 -22.42 -36.15
N GLU A 364 -2.03 -21.75 -35.48
CA GLU A 364 -1.75 -20.61 -34.57
C GLU A 364 -1.86 -21.04 -33.10
N THR A 365 -1.46 -22.28 -32.78
CA THR A 365 -1.50 -22.83 -31.41
C THR A 365 -0.23 -23.60 -31.10
N TRP A 366 0.20 -23.56 -29.85
CA TRP A 366 1.48 -24.13 -29.41
C TRP A 366 1.27 -25.25 -28.38
N PHE A 367 1.86 -26.42 -28.64
CA PHE A 367 2.00 -27.45 -27.61
C PHE A 367 3.43 -27.38 -27.05
N PRO A 368 3.62 -27.22 -25.73
CA PRO A 368 4.95 -27.01 -25.13
C PRO A 368 5.80 -28.28 -25.02
N GLY A 369 5.23 -29.46 -25.27
CA GLY A 369 5.89 -30.74 -25.03
C GLY A 369 5.44 -31.39 -23.72
N ASN A 370 5.54 -32.71 -23.65
CA ASN A 370 5.11 -33.48 -22.47
C ASN A 370 5.88 -33.11 -21.21
N ASP A 371 7.17 -32.80 -21.34
CA ASP A 371 8.11 -32.54 -20.23
C ASP A 371 8.06 -31.09 -19.74
N TRP A 372 7.21 -30.24 -20.34
CA TRP A 372 7.17 -28.80 -20.10
C TRP A 372 5.75 -28.27 -19.83
N ARG A 373 4.75 -29.14 -19.92
CA ARG A 373 3.35 -28.70 -19.86
C ARG A 373 2.94 -28.34 -18.42
N GLY A 374 3.50 -29.03 -17.43
CA GLY A 374 3.32 -28.72 -16.01
C GLY A 374 3.96 -27.38 -15.66
N ASP A 375 5.22 -27.17 -16.08
CA ASP A 375 5.92 -25.89 -15.98
C ASP A 375 5.06 -24.75 -16.52
N VAL A 376 4.59 -24.86 -17.77
CA VAL A 376 3.72 -23.85 -18.41
C VAL A 376 2.48 -23.60 -17.56
N ALA A 377 1.77 -24.65 -17.20
CA ALA A 377 0.53 -24.53 -16.43
C ALA A 377 0.76 -23.76 -15.12
N ARG A 378 1.78 -24.12 -14.35
CA ARG A 378 2.09 -23.47 -13.06
C ARG A 378 2.53 -22.03 -13.22
N MET A 379 3.26 -21.68 -14.28
CA MET A 379 3.61 -20.28 -14.57
C MET A 379 2.38 -19.45 -14.93
N ILE A 380 1.47 -19.98 -15.75
CA ILE A 380 0.24 -19.27 -16.13
C ILE A 380 -0.70 -19.11 -14.93
N MET A 381 -0.88 -20.14 -14.10
CA MET A 381 -1.67 -20.08 -12.88
C MET A 381 -1.07 -19.07 -11.87
N TYR A 382 0.26 -18.99 -11.77
CA TYR A 382 0.91 -17.97 -10.95
C TYR A 382 0.64 -16.54 -11.44
N LEU A 383 0.64 -16.29 -12.75
CA LEU A 383 0.32 -14.97 -13.31
C LEU A 383 -1.12 -14.56 -12.99
N ASN A 384 -2.04 -15.52 -12.93
CA ASN A 384 -3.41 -15.26 -12.54
C ASN A 384 -3.49 -14.76 -11.08
N ILE A 385 -2.95 -15.50 -10.12
CA ILE A 385 -3.05 -15.10 -8.70
C ILE A 385 -2.21 -13.87 -8.35
N ARG A 386 -1.08 -13.66 -9.05
CA ARG A 386 -0.21 -12.52 -8.74
C ARG A 386 -0.68 -11.22 -9.40
N TYR A 387 -1.23 -11.30 -10.60
CA TYR A 387 -1.47 -10.12 -11.46
C TYR A 387 -2.88 -10.03 -12.03
N GLY A 388 -3.75 -11.02 -11.78
CA GLY A 388 -5.09 -11.07 -12.35
C GLY A 388 -5.10 -11.38 -13.86
N GLU A 389 -4.01 -11.92 -14.40
CA GLU A 389 -3.94 -12.26 -15.83
C GLU A 389 -4.89 -13.41 -16.15
N THR A 390 -5.67 -13.26 -17.22
CA THR A 390 -6.74 -14.18 -17.60
C THR A 390 -6.23 -15.35 -18.43
N PHE A 391 -6.76 -16.55 -18.20
CA PHE A 391 -6.35 -17.75 -18.93
C PHE A 391 -6.70 -17.71 -20.42
N GLU A 392 -7.81 -17.06 -20.80
CA GLU A 392 -8.40 -17.09 -22.14
C GLU A 392 -7.51 -16.47 -23.23
N LYS A 393 -6.54 -15.64 -22.83
CA LYS A 393 -5.56 -15.05 -23.74
C LYS A 393 -4.53 -16.06 -24.25
N VAL A 394 -4.29 -17.11 -23.47
CA VAL A 394 -3.17 -18.04 -23.65
C VAL A 394 -3.59 -19.51 -23.62
N GLY A 395 -4.87 -19.81 -23.36
CA GLY A 395 -5.39 -21.16 -23.21
C GLY A 395 -6.72 -21.17 -22.47
N ASN A 396 -6.88 -22.09 -21.52
CA ASN A 396 -8.00 -22.13 -20.59
C ASN A 396 -7.60 -22.90 -19.32
N ILE A 397 -8.33 -22.69 -18.22
CA ILE A 397 -7.97 -23.30 -16.93
C ILE A 397 -8.05 -24.83 -16.93
N ASP A 398 -9.03 -25.44 -17.59
CA ASP A 398 -9.16 -26.91 -17.65
C ASP A 398 -7.91 -27.57 -18.25
N LEU A 399 -7.34 -26.93 -19.29
CA LEU A 399 -6.08 -27.36 -19.91
C LEU A 399 -4.92 -27.29 -18.92
N PHE A 400 -4.76 -26.16 -18.22
CA PHE A 400 -3.65 -25.97 -17.30
C PHE A 400 -3.76 -26.86 -16.07
N ILE A 401 -4.96 -27.12 -15.55
CA ILE A 401 -5.18 -28.10 -14.50
C ILE A 401 -4.83 -29.51 -14.96
N ALA A 402 -5.30 -29.92 -16.16
CA ALA A 402 -4.96 -31.22 -16.71
C ALA A 402 -3.44 -31.40 -16.87
N TRP A 403 -2.73 -30.37 -17.29
CA TRP A 403 -1.27 -30.39 -17.42
C TRP A 403 -0.54 -30.41 -16.08
N ASN A 404 -0.98 -29.62 -15.10
CA ASN A 404 -0.42 -29.63 -13.76
C ASN A 404 -0.53 -31.01 -13.09
N ILE A 405 -1.65 -31.71 -13.31
CA ILE A 405 -1.85 -33.09 -12.81
C ILE A 405 -0.97 -34.08 -13.58
N ALA A 406 -0.86 -33.92 -14.89
CA ALA A 406 -0.23 -34.92 -15.76
C ALA A 406 1.29 -34.80 -15.87
N ASP A 407 1.88 -33.73 -15.32
CA ASP A 407 3.31 -33.43 -15.35
C ASP A 407 3.76 -32.91 -13.96
N PRO A 408 4.25 -33.82 -13.09
CA PRO A 408 4.67 -33.50 -11.73
C PRO A 408 5.75 -32.43 -11.67
N VAL A 409 5.88 -31.79 -10.50
CA VAL A 409 6.93 -30.79 -10.28
C VAL A 409 8.31 -31.43 -10.32
N SER A 410 9.20 -30.89 -11.16
CA SER A 410 10.57 -31.37 -11.29
C SER A 410 11.55 -30.74 -10.27
N ASP A 411 12.71 -31.36 -10.07
CA ASP A 411 13.81 -30.79 -9.27
C ASP A 411 14.28 -29.43 -9.86
N PHE A 412 14.22 -29.29 -11.18
CA PHE A 412 14.59 -28.06 -11.88
C PHE A 412 13.63 -26.92 -11.56
N GLU A 413 12.31 -27.17 -11.50
CA GLU A 413 11.34 -26.16 -11.07
C GLU A 413 11.52 -25.76 -9.60
N ILE A 414 11.85 -26.71 -8.72
CA ILE A 414 12.13 -26.41 -7.31
C ILE A 414 13.36 -25.51 -7.18
N GLN A 415 14.44 -25.80 -7.90
CA GLN A 415 15.62 -24.94 -7.98
C GLN A 415 15.25 -23.54 -8.46
N ARG A 416 14.51 -23.43 -9.57
CA ARG A 416 14.03 -22.15 -10.09
C ARG A 416 13.26 -21.36 -9.03
N ASN A 417 12.30 -22.00 -8.37
CA ASN A 417 11.47 -21.34 -7.35
C ASN A 417 12.31 -20.80 -6.19
N ASN A 418 13.37 -21.51 -5.79
CA ASN A 418 14.31 -21.05 -4.76
C ASN A 418 15.18 -19.87 -5.21
N VAL A 419 15.70 -19.90 -6.44
CA VAL A 419 16.49 -18.79 -6.98
C VAL A 419 15.63 -17.53 -7.14
N ILE A 420 14.40 -17.69 -7.64
CA ILE A 420 13.47 -16.57 -7.83
C ILE A 420 13.04 -16.00 -6.48
N TYR A 421 12.76 -16.85 -5.48
CA TYR A 421 12.50 -16.40 -4.11
C TYR A 421 13.62 -15.52 -3.56
N ALA A 422 14.87 -15.93 -3.74
CA ALA A 422 16.02 -15.14 -3.31
C ALA A 422 16.14 -13.79 -4.05
N ALA A 423 15.66 -13.71 -5.29
CA ALA A 423 15.74 -12.51 -6.12
C ALA A 423 14.56 -11.54 -5.93
N GLN A 424 13.33 -12.07 -5.80
CA GLN A 424 12.08 -11.30 -5.85
C GLN A 424 11.29 -11.32 -4.53
N GLY A 425 11.60 -12.23 -3.61
CA GLY A 425 10.94 -12.39 -2.31
C GLY A 425 9.72 -13.32 -2.33
N ASN A 426 9.21 -13.67 -3.50
CA ASN A 426 8.02 -14.49 -3.68
C ASN A 426 8.29 -15.81 -4.41
N ARG A 427 7.40 -16.77 -4.18
CA ARG A 427 7.40 -18.12 -4.71
C ARG A 427 6.17 -18.36 -5.57
N ASN A 428 6.28 -19.28 -6.51
CA ASN A 428 5.12 -19.88 -7.17
C ASN A 428 4.57 -21.01 -6.28
N PRO A 429 3.38 -20.84 -5.67
CA PRO A 429 2.84 -21.84 -4.74
C PRO A 429 2.50 -23.16 -5.42
N PHE A 430 2.22 -23.15 -6.72
CA PHE A 430 1.90 -24.36 -7.47
C PHE A 430 3.14 -25.22 -7.76
N ILE A 431 4.36 -24.67 -7.64
CA ILE A 431 5.60 -25.45 -7.66
C ILE A 431 5.89 -26.05 -6.28
N ASP A 432 5.64 -25.29 -5.21
CA ASP A 432 5.85 -25.79 -3.85
C ASP A 432 4.86 -26.91 -3.51
N ASN A 433 3.60 -26.77 -3.93
CA ASN A 433 2.58 -27.81 -3.84
C ASN A 433 1.54 -27.71 -4.98
N PRO A 434 1.62 -28.56 -6.01
CA PRO A 434 0.73 -28.48 -7.17
C PRO A 434 -0.73 -28.82 -6.83
N TYR A 435 -1.01 -29.48 -5.70
CA TYR A 435 -2.37 -29.71 -5.19
C TYR A 435 -3.14 -28.41 -4.89
N LEU A 436 -2.44 -27.31 -4.56
CA LEU A 436 -3.08 -26.01 -4.33
C LEU A 436 -3.85 -25.52 -5.56
N ALA A 437 -3.38 -25.84 -6.78
CA ALA A 437 -4.09 -25.47 -8.00
C ALA A 437 -5.45 -26.17 -8.11
N THR A 438 -5.52 -27.44 -7.73
CA THR A 438 -6.76 -28.23 -7.79
C THR A 438 -7.73 -27.89 -6.66
N LEU A 439 -7.25 -27.30 -5.55
CA LEU A 439 -8.12 -26.70 -4.54
C LEU A 439 -8.80 -25.42 -5.05
N VAL A 440 -8.04 -24.57 -5.76
CA VAL A 440 -8.54 -23.29 -6.26
C VAL A 440 -9.48 -23.47 -7.46
N TRP A 441 -9.06 -24.24 -8.46
CA TRP A 441 -9.81 -24.34 -9.73
C TRP A 441 -10.50 -25.69 -9.95
N GLY A 442 -10.45 -26.59 -8.97
CA GLY A 442 -11.04 -27.92 -9.05
C GLY A 442 -10.28 -28.90 -9.95
N GLY A 443 -10.93 -30.00 -10.30
CA GLY A 443 -10.34 -31.11 -11.07
C GLY A 443 -10.07 -32.34 -10.21
N ASN A 444 -9.33 -33.31 -10.75
CA ASN A 444 -8.80 -34.39 -9.94
C ASN A 444 -7.60 -33.87 -9.15
N ASP A 445 -7.37 -34.42 -7.96
CA ASP A 445 -6.23 -34.05 -7.12
C ASP A 445 -4.91 -34.16 -7.89
N ALA A 446 -4.15 -33.07 -7.93
CA ALA A 446 -2.73 -33.12 -8.31
C ALA A 446 -1.91 -33.73 -7.16
N GLU A 447 -0.63 -33.99 -7.39
CA GLU A 447 0.28 -34.46 -6.35
C GLU A 447 0.29 -33.49 -5.15
N ASN A 448 0.00 -33.99 -3.95
CA ASN A 448 0.17 -33.22 -2.73
C ASN A 448 1.57 -33.47 -2.17
N LYS A 449 2.41 -32.43 -2.17
CA LYS A 449 3.79 -32.50 -1.66
C LYS A 449 3.90 -32.28 -0.15
N TRP A 450 2.79 -31.93 0.51
CA TRP A 450 2.74 -31.61 1.94
C TRP A 450 1.80 -32.53 2.73
N ASP A 451 1.48 -33.71 2.20
CA ASP A 451 0.65 -34.73 2.86
C ASP A 451 1.21 -35.20 4.22
#